data_AF-A0A7Y6YA78-F1
#
_entry.id   AF-A0A7Y6YA78-F1
#
_cell.length_a   1.000
_cell.length_b   1.000
_cell.length_c   1.000
_cell.angle_alpha   90.00
_cell.angle_beta   90.00
_cell.angle_gamma   90.00
#
_symmetry.space_group_name_H-M   'P 1'
#
loop_
_entity.id
_entity.type
_entity.pdbx_description
1 polymer ?
#
loop_
_entity_poly.entity_id
_entity_poly.type
_entity_poly.pdbx_seq_one_letter_code
_entity_poly.pdbx_strand_id
1 'polypeptide(L)'
;MNTFKAKLTKHAQLDAIPLRYGVIAAPIITLEEAQRDDISTERQKPAEISAGNTHYLADAYDEGDNFLFRGRFVLKAINSAEADYIVITVLAISQSHADRAVSEIVKAQRESGVWSSEFIRETLHPLYISDQIGDSTELFNKLVEMVSRSEIEDSLAALERLETIILEHEDRVRELELINHKYREKIFSLERNKPGYANEDLELTDAFTLSAVDKIFRTKRNGDRVECVRLIFSESVPDRIMDVGFDQNGEIFSKASGLVGLKVKTVTWKPHSFAPMRWFRDVYPA
;
A
#
# COMPACT_ATOMS: atom_id res chain seq x y z
N MET A 1 27.04 22.54 -39.08
CA MET A 1 26.55 22.43 -37.70
C MET A 1 26.44 20.95 -37.40
N ASN A 2 26.99 20.50 -36.27
CA ASN A 2 26.93 19.09 -35.89
C ASN A 2 25.66 18.86 -35.09
N THR A 3 24.79 18.02 -35.62
CA THR A 3 23.57 17.55 -34.96
C THR A 3 23.67 16.04 -34.82
N PHE A 4 23.41 15.51 -33.63
CA PHE A 4 23.36 14.07 -33.42
C PHE A 4 22.39 13.69 -32.30
N LYS A 5 21.84 12.47 -32.40
CA LYS A 5 21.04 11.87 -31.34
C LYS A 5 21.96 11.32 -30.25
N ALA A 6 21.56 11.52 -29.01
CA ALA A 6 22.29 11.04 -27.86
C ALA A 6 21.37 10.36 -26.86
N LYS A 7 21.80 9.20 -26.36
CA LYS A 7 21.15 8.47 -25.30
C LYS A 7 21.65 8.94 -23.94
N LEU A 8 20.74 9.32 -23.07
CA LEU A 8 21.03 9.71 -21.71
C LEU A 8 21.20 8.46 -20.82
N THR A 9 22.25 8.44 -19.99
CA THR A 9 22.30 7.51 -18.86
C THR A 9 21.24 7.88 -17.83
N LYS A 10 20.90 6.93 -16.93
CA LYS A 10 20.00 7.22 -15.80
C LYS A 10 20.48 8.41 -14.97
N HIS A 11 21.79 8.53 -14.76
CA HIS A 11 22.35 9.64 -13.99
C HIS A 11 22.14 11.00 -14.71
N ALA A 12 22.45 11.05 -16.00
CA ALA A 12 22.20 12.25 -16.80
C ALA A 12 20.71 12.63 -16.79
N GLN A 13 19.84 11.65 -17.08
CA GLN A 13 18.40 11.85 -17.26
C GLN A 13 17.67 12.19 -15.97
N LEU A 14 17.94 11.46 -14.89
CA LEU A 14 17.10 11.44 -13.69
C LEU A 14 17.68 12.25 -12.53
N ASP A 15 18.98 12.60 -12.57
CA ASP A 15 19.66 13.32 -11.51
C ASP A 15 20.21 14.66 -12.02
N ALA A 16 21.11 14.62 -13.00
CA ALA A 16 21.90 15.78 -13.42
C ALA A 16 21.07 16.85 -14.14
N ILE A 17 20.25 16.45 -15.12
CA ILE A 17 19.40 17.38 -15.87
C ILE A 17 18.31 17.97 -14.95
N PRO A 18 17.57 17.17 -14.15
CA PRO A 18 16.59 17.72 -13.21
C PRO A 18 17.23 18.72 -12.25
N LEU A 19 18.39 18.41 -11.66
CA LEU A 19 19.06 19.29 -10.70
C LEU A 19 19.57 20.60 -11.32
N ARG A 20 20.19 20.53 -12.51
CA ARG A 20 20.91 21.68 -13.11
C ARG A 20 20.03 22.55 -14.00
N TYR A 21 19.00 21.95 -14.60
CA TYR A 21 18.17 22.61 -15.62
C TYR A 21 16.69 22.57 -15.31
N GLY A 22 16.24 21.86 -14.28
CA GLY A 22 14.83 21.83 -13.91
C GLY A 22 13.96 21.08 -14.93
N VAL A 23 14.56 20.21 -15.72
CA VAL A 23 13.89 19.45 -16.79
C VAL A 23 14.03 17.95 -16.52
N ILE A 24 12.96 17.19 -16.76
CA ILE A 24 13.02 15.72 -16.80
C ILE A 24 12.95 15.34 -18.28
N ALA A 25 14.10 15.00 -18.86
CA ALA A 25 14.21 14.70 -20.29
C ALA A 25 13.82 13.24 -20.60
N ALA A 26 13.40 13.00 -21.84
CA ALA A 26 13.26 11.65 -22.38
C ALA A 26 14.64 10.94 -22.44
N PRO A 27 14.68 9.59 -22.47
CA PRO A 27 15.95 8.86 -22.49
C PRO A 27 16.84 9.13 -23.70
N ILE A 28 16.26 9.65 -24.79
CA ILE A 28 16.96 10.03 -26.02
C ILE A 28 16.64 11.51 -26.28
N ILE A 29 17.67 12.29 -26.58
CA ILE A 29 17.57 13.70 -26.94
C ILE A 29 18.36 13.98 -28.22
N THR A 30 18.03 15.08 -28.88
CA THR A 30 18.82 15.61 -30.00
C THR A 30 19.72 16.71 -29.48
N LEU A 31 21.02 16.64 -29.80
CA LEU A 31 21.98 17.71 -29.53
C LEU A 31 22.25 18.45 -30.83
N GLU A 32 21.92 19.74 -30.86
CA GLU A 32 22.17 20.65 -31.97
C GLU A 32 23.27 21.66 -31.62
N GLU A 33 23.82 22.29 -32.66
CA GLU A 33 24.95 23.23 -32.54
C GLU A 33 26.15 22.68 -31.73
N ALA A 34 26.35 21.37 -31.75
CA ALA A 34 27.30 20.73 -30.85
C ALA A 34 28.75 21.13 -31.17
N GLN A 35 29.39 21.79 -30.20
CA GLN A 35 30.78 22.24 -30.26
C GLN A 35 31.59 21.52 -29.18
N ARG A 36 32.70 20.91 -29.58
CA ARG A 36 33.61 20.25 -28.63
C ARG A 36 34.25 21.31 -27.72
N ASP A 37 34.21 21.07 -26.41
CA ASP A 37 34.82 21.92 -25.38
C ASP A 37 36.16 21.28 -24.96
N ASP A 38 37.22 21.62 -25.69
CA ASP A 38 38.56 21.08 -25.47
C ASP A 38 39.13 21.47 -24.10
N ILE A 39 38.88 22.71 -23.66
CA ILE A 39 39.36 23.23 -22.37
C ILE A 39 38.80 22.39 -21.22
N SER A 40 37.48 22.14 -21.23
CA SER A 40 36.86 21.31 -20.18
C SER A 40 37.27 19.85 -20.29
N THR A 41 37.50 19.35 -21.51
CA THR A 41 37.96 17.97 -21.76
C THR A 41 39.36 17.72 -21.21
N GLU A 42 40.29 18.66 -21.40
CA GLU A 42 41.66 18.55 -20.87
C GLU A 42 41.74 18.69 -19.35
N ARG A 43 40.72 19.30 -18.72
CA ARG A 43 40.63 19.48 -17.26
C ARG A 43 39.95 18.30 -16.52
N GLN A 44 39.56 17.25 -17.23
CA GLN A 44 38.99 16.05 -16.63
C GLN A 44 39.99 15.30 -15.75
N LYS A 45 39.50 14.40 -14.89
CA LYS A 45 40.39 13.52 -14.13
C LYS A 45 41.16 12.60 -15.08
N PRO A 46 42.41 12.20 -14.76
CA PRO A 46 43.20 11.30 -15.62
C PRO A 46 42.47 10.01 -16.01
N ALA A 47 41.64 9.45 -15.11
CA ALA A 47 40.82 8.27 -15.39
C ALA A 47 39.70 8.53 -16.41
N GLU A 48 39.10 9.72 -16.40
CA GLU A 48 38.05 10.13 -17.35
C GLU A 48 38.64 10.43 -18.72
N ILE A 49 39.82 11.07 -18.77
CA ILE A 49 40.61 11.26 -19.99
C ILE A 49 41.02 9.91 -20.58
N SER A 50 41.51 8.98 -19.74
CA SER A 50 41.88 7.63 -20.17
C SER A 50 40.68 6.81 -20.66
N ALA A 51 39.47 7.10 -20.18
CA ALA A 51 38.22 6.50 -20.66
C ALA A 51 37.74 7.12 -21.99
N GLY A 52 38.42 8.18 -22.47
CA GLY A 52 38.11 8.87 -23.72
C GLY A 52 36.84 9.71 -23.67
N ASN A 53 36.41 10.15 -22.48
CA ASN A 53 35.23 11.01 -22.35
C ASN A 53 35.51 12.39 -22.95
N THR A 54 34.50 12.99 -23.57
CA THR A 54 34.62 14.29 -24.25
C THR A 54 33.49 15.22 -23.86
N HIS A 55 33.79 16.51 -23.70
CA HIS A 55 32.78 17.52 -23.45
C HIS A 55 32.30 18.17 -24.74
N TYR A 56 30.98 18.39 -24.83
CA TYR A 56 30.34 19.16 -25.89
C TYR A 56 29.43 20.22 -25.30
N LEU A 57 29.50 21.44 -25.80
CA LEU A 57 28.49 22.47 -25.62
C LEU A 57 27.46 22.34 -26.73
N ALA A 58 26.20 22.17 -26.38
CA ALA A 58 25.12 21.96 -27.34
C ALA A 58 23.78 22.49 -26.82
N ASP A 59 22.85 22.71 -27.76
CA ASP A 59 21.44 22.92 -27.46
C ASP A 59 20.74 21.55 -27.47
N ALA A 60 20.00 21.23 -26.41
CA ALA A 60 19.26 19.98 -26.30
C ALA A 60 17.79 20.16 -26.67
N TYR A 61 17.28 19.21 -27.45
CA TYR A 61 15.90 19.14 -27.91
C TYR A 61 15.28 17.78 -27.60
N ASP A 62 13.97 17.74 -27.39
CA ASP A 62 13.21 16.50 -27.29
C ASP A 62 12.90 15.87 -28.67
N GLU A 63 12.14 14.77 -28.69
CA GLU A 63 11.75 14.10 -29.94
C GLU A 63 10.77 14.92 -30.81
N GLY A 64 10.14 15.95 -30.24
CA GLY A 64 9.23 16.86 -30.93
C GLY A 64 9.89 18.16 -31.38
N ASP A 65 11.23 18.22 -31.38
CA ASP A 65 12.04 19.41 -31.67
C ASP A 65 11.75 20.59 -30.74
N ASN A 66 11.26 20.35 -29.52
CA ASN A 66 11.12 21.39 -28.50
C ASN A 66 12.46 21.61 -27.81
N PHE A 67 12.90 22.87 -27.76
CA PHE A 67 14.10 23.26 -27.02
C PHE A 67 13.94 22.95 -25.53
N LEU A 68 14.91 22.24 -24.96
CA LEU A 68 14.96 21.90 -23.54
C LEU A 68 15.88 22.87 -22.79
N PHE A 69 17.17 22.89 -23.14
CA PHE A 69 18.18 23.74 -22.51
C PHE A 69 19.49 23.72 -23.31
N ARG A 70 20.36 24.71 -23.08
CA ARG A 70 21.76 24.69 -23.52
C ARG A 70 22.65 24.18 -22.40
N GLY A 71 23.52 23.22 -22.67
CA GLY A 71 24.34 22.61 -21.62
C GLY A 71 25.71 22.11 -22.07
N ARG A 72 26.53 21.71 -21.08
CA ARG A 72 27.81 21.03 -21.32
C ARG A 72 27.62 19.53 -21.09
N PHE A 73 27.59 18.75 -22.15
CA PHE A 73 27.34 17.32 -22.13
C PHE A 73 28.66 16.56 -22.04
N VAL A 74 28.74 15.59 -21.13
CA VAL A 74 29.88 14.65 -21.03
C VAL A 74 29.52 13.38 -21.78
N LEU A 75 30.18 13.16 -22.92
CA LEU A 75 29.94 12.01 -23.79
C LEU A 75 30.97 10.93 -23.52
N LYS A 76 30.52 9.67 -23.55
CA LYS A 76 31.40 8.50 -23.48
C LYS A 76 32.15 8.31 -24.80
N ALA A 77 33.38 7.79 -24.75
CA ALA A 77 34.11 7.37 -25.94
C ALA A 77 33.28 6.39 -26.78
N ILE A 78 33.13 6.68 -28.07
CA ILE A 78 32.44 5.81 -29.02
C ILE A 78 33.38 4.66 -29.36
N ASN A 79 33.10 3.48 -28.83
CA ASN A 79 33.62 2.26 -29.42
C ASN A 79 32.80 2.02 -30.69
N SER A 80 33.49 1.87 -31.82
CA SER A 80 33.04 1.82 -33.23
C SER A 80 31.91 0.84 -33.60
N ALA A 81 31.17 0.27 -32.64
CA ALA A 81 30.05 -0.64 -32.83
C ALA A 81 28.68 -0.09 -32.37
N GLU A 82 28.64 0.98 -31.55
CA GLU A 82 27.38 1.63 -31.15
C GLU A 82 27.18 2.93 -31.96
N ALA A 83 26.11 3.00 -32.73
CA ALA A 83 25.80 4.13 -33.61
C ALA A 83 25.29 5.38 -32.85
N ASP A 84 25.08 5.28 -31.53
CA ASP A 84 24.45 6.30 -30.71
C ASP A 84 25.45 6.89 -29.71
N TYR A 85 25.51 8.22 -29.63
CA TYR A 85 26.30 8.93 -28.61
C TYR A 85 25.68 8.70 -27.22
N ILE A 86 26.48 8.46 -26.18
CA ILE A 86 25.99 8.26 -24.81
C ILE A 86 26.41 9.43 -23.92
N VAL A 87 25.43 10.11 -23.33
CA VAL A 87 25.63 11.20 -22.36
C VAL A 87 25.67 10.63 -20.93
N ILE A 88 26.82 10.75 -20.28
CA ILE A 88 27.07 10.26 -18.92
C ILE A 88 26.52 11.22 -17.87
N THR A 89 26.73 12.52 -18.06
CA THR A 89 26.22 13.58 -17.19
C THR A 89 26.19 14.90 -17.98
N VAL A 90 25.52 15.91 -17.43
CA VAL A 90 25.38 17.24 -18.04
C VAL A 90 25.75 18.29 -17.04
N LEU A 91 26.77 19.11 -17.29
CA LEU A 91 27.26 20.16 -16.40
C LEU A 91 26.65 21.52 -16.77
N ALA A 92 26.46 22.37 -15.75
CA ALA A 92 26.08 23.77 -15.96
C ALA A 92 27.15 24.50 -16.79
N ILE A 93 26.73 25.45 -17.63
CA ILE A 93 27.64 26.21 -18.51
C ILE A 93 28.44 27.22 -17.70
N SER A 94 27.75 28.03 -16.89
CA SER A 94 28.34 28.88 -15.87
C SER A 94 28.79 28.04 -14.69
N GLN A 95 29.91 28.41 -14.07
CA GLN A 95 30.41 27.78 -12.86
C GLN A 95 29.39 28.01 -11.73
N SER A 96 28.47 27.08 -11.53
CA SER A 96 27.85 26.91 -10.22
C SER A 96 28.77 25.99 -9.44
N HIS A 97 29.16 26.43 -8.23
CA HIS A 97 30.13 25.75 -7.37
C HIS A 97 29.57 24.47 -6.74
N ALA A 98 28.61 23.81 -7.39
CA ALA A 98 28.04 22.58 -6.87
C ALA A 98 29.10 21.50 -6.82
N ASP A 99 29.47 21.13 -5.60
CA ASP A 99 30.39 20.05 -5.34
C ASP A 99 29.87 18.77 -6.02
N ARG A 100 30.79 18.00 -6.60
CA ARG A 100 30.54 16.62 -7.02
C ARG A 100 29.80 15.85 -5.92
N ALA A 101 30.11 16.12 -4.65
CA ALA A 101 29.43 15.55 -3.50
C ALA A 101 27.89 15.74 -3.55
N VAL A 102 27.40 16.92 -3.91
CA VAL A 102 25.95 17.18 -4.04
C VAL A 102 25.32 16.28 -5.10
N SER A 103 25.97 16.17 -6.26
CA SER A 103 25.48 15.32 -7.36
C SER A 103 25.48 13.84 -6.99
N GLU A 104 26.49 13.37 -6.26
CA GLU A 104 26.58 11.97 -5.79
C GLU A 104 25.53 11.68 -4.71
N ILE A 105 25.26 12.61 -3.79
CA ILE A 105 24.20 12.49 -2.78
C ILE A 105 22.83 12.40 -3.46
N VAL A 106 22.54 13.32 -4.38
CA VAL A 106 21.28 13.34 -5.14
C VAL A 106 21.06 12.03 -5.88
N LYS A 107 22.08 11.54 -6.58
CA LYS A 107 22.04 10.25 -7.25
C LYS A 107 21.78 9.10 -6.27
N ALA A 108 22.52 9.03 -5.16
CA ALA A 108 22.40 7.96 -4.18
C ALA A 108 21.00 7.93 -3.55
N GLN A 109 20.44 9.09 -3.20
CA GLN A 109 19.08 9.20 -2.64
C GLN A 109 17.99 8.87 -3.66
N ARG A 110 18.22 9.15 -4.95
CA ARG A 110 17.29 8.71 -6.00
C ARG A 110 17.40 7.20 -6.25
N GLU A 111 18.60 6.63 -6.24
CA GLU A 111 18.81 5.19 -6.40
C GLU A 111 18.24 4.37 -5.23
N SER A 112 18.22 4.93 -4.01
CA SER A 112 17.56 4.32 -2.85
C SER A 112 16.03 4.46 -2.85
N GLY A 113 15.47 5.29 -3.74
CA GLY A 113 14.04 5.57 -3.83
C GLY A 113 13.52 6.61 -2.83
N VAL A 114 14.41 7.26 -2.07
CA VAL A 114 14.03 8.33 -1.12
C VAL A 114 13.63 9.60 -1.87
N TRP A 115 14.32 9.93 -2.95
CA TRP A 115 14.00 11.08 -3.81
C TRP A 115 13.55 10.64 -5.20
N SER A 116 12.52 11.29 -5.73
CA SER A 116 12.14 11.16 -7.14
C SER A 116 12.82 12.24 -7.99
N SER A 117 12.83 12.05 -9.32
CA SER A 117 13.32 13.08 -10.23
C SER A 117 12.46 14.35 -10.19
N GLU A 118 11.17 14.21 -9.89
CA GLU A 118 10.24 15.31 -9.66
C GLU A 118 10.63 16.10 -8.40
N PHE A 119 10.95 15.44 -7.29
CA PHE A 119 11.45 16.11 -6.09
C PHE A 119 12.75 16.88 -6.38
N ILE A 120 13.68 16.27 -7.12
CA ILE A 120 14.93 16.95 -7.52
C ILE A 120 14.62 18.21 -8.34
N ARG A 121 13.71 18.11 -9.32
CA ARG A 121 13.30 19.23 -10.18
C ARG A 121 12.56 20.34 -9.43
N GLU A 122 11.61 20.00 -8.58
CA GLU A 122 10.70 20.97 -7.98
C GLU A 122 11.29 21.61 -6.72
N THR A 123 12.11 20.85 -5.99
CA THR A 123 12.62 21.26 -4.70
C THR A 123 14.10 21.61 -4.73
N LEU A 124 14.95 20.71 -5.24
CA LEU A 124 16.40 20.90 -5.16
C LEU A 124 16.92 21.84 -6.26
N HIS A 125 16.36 21.79 -7.46
CA HIS A 125 16.79 22.66 -8.57
C HIS A 125 16.68 24.15 -8.27
N PRO A 126 15.57 24.70 -7.72
CA PRO A 126 15.50 26.11 -7.32
C PRO A 126 16.59 26.50 -6.31
N LEU A 127 16.89 25.62 -5.36
CA LEU A 127 17.97 25.83 -4.38
C LEU A 127 19.34 25.78 -5.05
N TYR A 128 19.52 24.87 -6.01
CA TYR A 128 20.75 24.72 -6.77
C TYR A 128 21.08 25.96 -7.61
N ILE A 129 20.12 26.47 -8.38
CA ILE A 129 20.33 27.63 -9.25
C ILE A 129 20.51 28.93 -8.47
N SER A 130 19.98 28.99 -7.24
CA SER A 130 20.17 30.13 -6.33
C SER A 130 21.41 29.99 -5.44
N ASP A 131 22.25 28.98 -5.69
CA ASP A 131 23.51 28.72 -4.96
C ASP A 131 23.31 28.50 -3.45
N GLN A 132 22.14 27.96 -3.06
CA GLN A 132 21.82 27.65 -1.66
C GLN A 132 22.19 26.23 -1.23
N ILE A 133 22.61 25.39 -2.19
CA ILE A 133 23.07 24.01 -1.98
C ILE A 133 24.33 23.73 -2.80
N GLY A 134 25.30 24.66 -2.74
CA GLY A 134 26.58 24.56 -3.43
C GLY A 134 27.47 23.43 -2.90
N ASP A 135 27.32 23.06 -1.64
CA ASP A 135 28.03 21.92 -1.05
C ASP A 135 27.13 20.97 -0.25
N SER A 136 27.73 19.85 0.22
CA SER A 136 27.00 18.83 0.99
C SER A 136 26.46 19.34 2.34
N THR A 137 27.13 20.32 2.95
CA THR A 137 26.74 20.91 4.23
C THR A 137 25.52 21.81 4.04
N GLU A 138 25.55 22.65 3.02
CA GLU A 138 24.43 23.52 2.65
C GLU A 138 23.19 22.72 2.26
N LEU A 139 23.36 21.66 1.46
CA LEU A 139 22.29 20.71 1.16
C LEU A 139 21.67 20.13 2.43
N PHE A 140 22.51 19.66 3.36
CA PHE A 140 22.03 19.09 4.62
C PHE A 140 21.25 20.12 5.45
N ASN A 141 21.79 21.34 5.62
CA ASN A 141 21.13 22.40 6.36
C ASN A 141 19.78 22.76 5.75
N LYS A 142 19.69 22.86 4.42
CA LYS A 142 18.43 23.14 3.72
C LYS A 142 17.40 22.04 3.91
N LEU A 143 17.82 20.77 3.84
CA LEU A 143 16.92 19.64 4.11
C LEU A 143 16.40 19.67 5.55
N VAL A 144 17.24 20.04 6.53
CA VAL A 144 16.81 20.21 7.93
C VAL A 144 15.86 21.40 8.10
N GLU A 145 16.10 22.53 7.42
CA GLU A 145 15.20 23.68 7.43
C GLU A 145 13.83 23.36 6.79
N MET A 146 13.84 22.57 5.71
CA MET A 146 12.65 22.14 4.99
C MET A 146 11.76 21.23 5.83
N VAL A 147 12.34 20.40 6.70
CA VAL A 147 11.59 19.65 7.69
C VAL A 147 11.22 20.61 8.81
N SER A 148 10.07 21.26 8.69
CA SER A 148 9.64 22.23 9.68
C SER A 148 9.40 21.52 11.02
N ARG A 149 9.92 22.09 12.12
CA ARG A 149 9.65 21.57 13.47
C ARG A 149 8.15 21.47 13.76
N SER A 150 7.34 22.35 13.17
CA SER A 150 5.88 22.34 13.31
C SER A 150 5.23 21.10 12.73
N GLU A 151 5.66 20.61 11.57
CA GLU A 151 5.09 19.38 10.98
C GLU A 151 5.42 18.14 11.81
N ILE A 152 6.59 18.12 12.45
CA ILE A 152 6.96 17.06 13.40
C ILE A 152 6.10 17.16 14.66
N GLU A 153 5.94 18.35 15.23
CA GLU A 153 5.13 18.57 16.44
C GLU A 153 3.65 18.23 16.22
N ASP A 154 3.08 18.61 15.07
CA ASP A 154 1.71 18.27 14.68
C ASP A 154 1.53 16.76 14.50
N SER A 155 2.53 16.10 13.91
CA SER A 155 2.53 14.63 13.74
C SER A 155 2.62 13.90 15.08
N LEU A 156 3.46 14.37 16.00
CA LEU A 156 3.57 13.82 17.35
C LEU A 156 2.27 13.99 18.14
N ALA A 157 1.66 15.18 18.08
CA ALA A 157 0.37 15.43 18.72
C ALA A 157 -0.77 14.57 18.12
N ALA A 158 -0.71 14.27 16.82
CA ALA A 158 -1.65 13.34 16.19
C ALA A 158 -1.46 11.90 16.67
N LEU A 159 -0.22 11.46 16.88
CA LEU A 159 0.10 10.13 17.41
C LEU A 159 -0.41 9.95 18.85
N GLU A 160 -0.21 10.92 19.73
CA GLU A 160 -0.72 10.87 21.11
C GLU A 160 -2.26 10.76 21.17
N ARG A 161 -2.95 11.49 20.28
CA ARG A 161 -4.42 11.36 20.14
C ARG A 161 -4.84 9.97 19.70
N LEU A 162 -4.13 9.36 18.75
CA LEU A 162 -4.41 8.01 18.29
C LEU A 162 -4.16 6.96 19.39
N GLU A 163 -3.10 7.13 20.18
CA GLU A 163 -2.79 6.23 21.29
C GLU A 163 -3.92 6.25 22.34
N THR A 164 -4.44 7.43 22.65
CA THR A 164 -5.60 7.58 23.56
C THR A 164 -6.84 6.86 23.01
N ILE A 165 -7.13 7.03 21.72
CA ILE A 165 -8.26 6.37 21.06
C ILE A 165 -8.10 4.85 21.08
N ILE A 166 -6.89 4.34 20.84
CA ILE A 166 -6.61 2.89 20.90
C ILE A 166 -6.92 2.34 22.28
N LEU A 167 -6.46 2.99 23.35
CA LEU A 167 -6.73 2.57 24.72
C LEU A 167 -8.24 2.54 25.04
N GLU A 168 -8.98 3.57 24.64
CA GLU A 168 -10.44 3.61 24.82
C GLU A 168 -11.15 2.48 24.05
N HIS A 169 -10.69 2.18 22.84
CA HIS A 169 -11.23 1.07 22.04
C HIS A 169 -10.92 -0.29 22.68
N GLU A 170 -9.74 -0.49 23.24
CA GLU A 170 -9.37 -1.74 23.93
C GLU A 170 -10.21 -1.97 25.18
N ASP A 171 -10.49 -0.94 25.97
CA ASP A 171 -11.39 -1.03 27.13
C ASP A 171 -12.81 -1.41 26.69
N ARG A 172 -13.30 -0.78 25.62
CA ARG A 172 -14.63 -1.08 25.07
C ARG A 172 -14.73 -2.50 24.51
N VAL A 173 -13.69 -3.01 23.87
CA VAL A 173 -13.64 -4.41 23.40
C VAL A 173 -13.72 -5.36 24.59
N ARG A 174 -12.94 -5.12 25.65
CA ARG A 174 -12.97 -5.94 26.88
C ARG A 174 -14.35 -5.96 27.54
N GLU A 175 -15.03 -4.81 27.60
CA GLU A 175 -16.39 -4.75 28.14
C GLU A 175 -17.38 -5.57 27.29
N LEU A 176 -17.34 -5.43 25.97
CA LEU A 176 -18.20 -6.17 25.06
C LEU A 176 -17.95 -7.68 25.12
N GLU A 177 -16.69 -8.11 25.27
CA GLU A 177 -16.34 -9.52 25.47
C GLU A 177 -16.93 -10.06 26.76
N LEU A 178 -16.86 -9.31 27.87
CA LEU A 178 -17.45 -9.71 29.14
C LEU A 178 -18.98 -9.83 29.04
N ILE A 179 -19.63 -8.90 28.35
CA ILE A 179 -21.07 -8.93 28.11
C ILE A 179 -21.44 -10.15 27.26
N ASN A 180 -20.72 -10.40 26.16
CA ASN A 180 -20.97 -11.53 25.26
C ASN A 180 -20.74 -12.87 25.97
N HIS A 181 -19.71 -12.96 26.83
CA HIS A 181 -19.48 -14.13 27.68
C HIS A 181 -20.65 -14.38 28.64
N LYS A 182 -21.16 -13.35 29.33
CA LYS A 182 -22.34 -13.48 30.19
C LYS A 182 -23.59 -13.93 29.43
N TYR A 183 -23.82 -13.40 28.23
CA TYR A 183 -24.92 -13.84 27.38
C TYR A 183 -24.78 -15.30 26.94
N ARG A 184 -23.56 -15.73 26.57
CA ARG A 184 -23.27 -17.12 26.21
C ARG A 184 -23.54 -18.07 27.38
N GLU A 185 -23.05 -17.75 28.57
CA GLU A 185 -23.30 -18.57 29.77
C GLU A 185 -24.79 -18.61 30.12
N LYS A 186 -25.52 -17.50 29.96
CA LYS A 186 -26.97 -17.48 30.12
C LYS A 186 -27.66 -18.43 29.14
N ILE A 187 -27.30 -18.40 27.86
CA ILE A 187 -27.86 -19.33 26.85
C ILE A 187 -27.55 -20.78 27.24
N PHE A 188 -26.31 -21.09 27.60
CA PHE A 188 -25.93 -22.44 28.02
C PHE A 188 -26.67 -22.90 29.28
N SER A 189 -26.90 -22.01 30.25
CA SER A 189 -27.71 -22.34 31.43
C SER A 189 -29.16 -22.68 31.07
N LEU A 190 -29.76 -21.94 30.12
CA LEU A 190 -31.12 -22.21 29.65
C LEU A 190 -31.21 -23.57 28.94
N GLU A 191 -30.20 -23.91 28.14
CA GLU A 191 -30.11 -25.18 27.42
C GLU A 191 -29.93 -26.37 28.36
N ARG A 192 -29.06 -26.25 29.37
CA ARG A 192 -28.84 -27.30 30.39
C ARG A 192 -30.08 -27.62 31.20
N ASN A 193 -30.99 -26.65 31.35
CA ASN A 193 -32.25 -26.82 32.07
C ASN A 193 -33.38 -27.40 31.21
N LYS A 194 -33.15 -27.67 29.92
CA LYS A 194 -34.19 -28.21 29.04
C LYS A 194 -34.47 -29.69 29.29
N PRO A 195 -35.74 -30.13 29.20
CA PRO A 195 -36.09 -31.54 29.22
C PRO A 195 -35.33 -32.31 28.11
N GLY A 196 -34.71 -33.43 28.48
CA GLY A 196 -33.97 -34.28 27.56
C GLY A 196 -32.51 -33.88 27.29
N TYR A 197 -32.00 -32.83 27.94
CA TYR A 197 -30.57 -32.55 27.96
C TYR A 197 -29.84 -33.60 28.81
N ALA A 198 -28.83 -34.25 28.23
CA ALA A 198 -28.12 -35.38 28.83
C ALA A 198 -26.65 -35.06 29.12
N ASN A 199 -26.36 -33.87 29.66
CA ASN A 199 -25.00 -33.38 29.91
C ASN A 199 -24.11 -33.40 28.65
N GLU A 200 -24.67 -32.99 27.54
CA GLU A 200 -24.03 -33.00 26.23
C GLU A 200 -23.21 -31.72 25.99
N ASP A 201 -22.14 -31.80 25.20
CA ASP A 201 -21.42 -30.59 24.81
C ASP A 201 -22.33 -29.61 24.05
N LEU A 202 -22.18 -28.32 24.35
CA LEU A 202 -22.94 -27.23 23.74
C LEU A 202 -22.01 -26.33 22.92
N GLU A 203 -22.44 -26.00 21.71
CA GLU A 203 -21.77 -24.99 20.88
C GLU A 203 -22.76 -23.93 20.43
N LEU A 204 -22.32 -22.68 20.48
CA LEU A 204 -23.09 -21.52 20.01
C LEU A 204 -22.38 -20.97 18.77
N THR A 205 -23.13 -20.75 17.71
CA THR A 205 -22.58 -20.16 16.48
C THR A 205 -22.37 -18.66 16.61
N ASP A 206 -21.68 -18.09 15.63
CA ASP A 206 -21.74 -16.66 15.35
C ASP A 206 -23.17 -16.19 15.04
N ALA A 207 -23.34 -14.87 15.03
CA ALA A 207 -24.60 -14.20 14.81
C ALA A 207 -24.86 -13.98 13.31
N PHE A 208 -25.97 -14.51 12.80
CA PHE A 208 -26.39 -14.39 11.41
C PHE A 208 -27.82 -13.88 11.33
N THR A 209 -28.15 -13.17 10.25
CA THR A 209 -29.47 -12.58 10.04
C THR A 209 -30.43 -13.65 9.53
N LEU A 210 -31.45 -13.97 10.32
CA LEU A 210 -32.44 -14.98 9.95
C LEU A 210 -33.39 -14.41 8.89
N SER A 211 -33.38 -14.97 7.68
CA SER A 211 -34.20 -14.50 6.55
C SER A 211 -35.56 -15.20 6.48
N ALA A 212 -35.61 -16.49 6.82
CA ALA A 212 -36.83 -17.27 6.81
C ALA A 212 -36.72 -18.55 7.66
N VAL A 213 -37.89 -19.10 8.02
CA VAL A 213 -38.03 -20.36 8.77
C VAL A 213 -39.07 -21.23 8.08
N ASP A 214 -38.67 -22.42 7.66
CA ASP A 214 -39.51 -23.36 6.92
C ASP A 214 -39.65 -24.70 7.65
N LYS A 215 -40.71 -25.44 7.32
CA LYS A 215 -40.80 -26.88 7.59
C LYS A 215 -40.48 -27.65 6.31
N ILE A 216 -39.49 -28.52 6.38
CA ILE A 216 -39.05 -29.34 5.25
C ILE A 216 -39.06 -30.82 5.63
N PHE A 217 -38.92 -31.70 4.64
CA PHE A 217 -38.70 -33.13 4.88
C PHE A 217 -37.31 -33.52 4.42
N ARG A 218 -36.56 -34.24 5.26
CA ARG A 218 -35.33 -34.92 4.85
C ARG A 218 -35.54 -36.43 4.83
N THR A 219 -34.87 -37.11 3.91
CA THR A 219 -34.87 -38.57 3.85
C THR A 219 -33.66 -39.10 4.63
N LYS A 220 -33.89 -39.95 5.62
CA LYS A 220 -32.85 -40.66 6.36
C LYS A 220 -32.20 -41.73 5.47
N ARG A 221 -31.03 -42.24 5.88
CA ARG A 221 -30.32 -43.32 5.16
C ARG A 221 -31.14 -44.61 5.01
N ASN A 222 -32.11 -44.84 5.89
CA ASN A 222 -33.00 -46.00 5.86
C ASN A 222 -34.25 -45.78 4.99
N GLY A 223 -34.38 -44.64 4.30
CA GLY A 223 -35.53 -44.31 3.44
C GLY A 223 -36.67 -43.57 4.14
N ASP A 224 -36.64 -43.45 5.47
CA ASP A 224 -37.69 -42.75 6.21
C ASP A 224 -37.65 -41.24 5.97
N ARG A 225 -38.83 -40.63 5.79
CA ARG A 225 -38.96 -39.17 5.74
C ARG A 225 -39.15 -38.63 7.15
N VAL A 226 -38.35 -37.62 7.49
CA VAL A 226 -38.45 -36.91 8.76
C VAL A 226 -38.71 -35.44 8.50
N GLU A 227 -39.72 -34.91 9.17
CA GLU A 227 -40.03 -33.49 9.16
C GLU A 227 -38.97 -32.74 9.99
N CYS A 228 -38.50 -31.62 9.47
CA CYS A 228 -37.47 -30.79 10.06
C CYS A 228 -37.87 -29.31 10.00
N VAL A 229 -37.43 -28.55 10.99
CA VAL A 229 -37.38 -27.09 10.93
C VAL A 229 -36.10 -26.68 10.22
N ARG A 230 -36.19 -25.76 9.26
CA ARG A 230 -35.07 -25.17 8.53
C ARG A 230 -34.98 -23.67 8.81
N LEU A 231 -33.79 -23.21 9.18
CA LEU A 231 -33.44 -21.80 9.30
C LEU A 231 -32.62 -21.39 8.08
N ILE A 232 -33.03 -20.31 7.43
CA ILE A 232 -32.37 -19.73 6.26
C ILE A 232 -31.79 -18.39 6.68
N PHE A 233 -30.57 -18.10 6.24
CA PHE A 233 -29.86 -16.87 6.59
C PHE A 233 -29.74 -15.95 5.38
N SER A 234 -29.63 -14.65 5.63
CA SER A 234 -29.39 -13.66 4.56
C SER A 234 -27.93 -13.68 4.09
N GLU A 235 -27.01 -14.02 4.99
CA GLU A 235 -25.59 -14.20 4.68
C GLU A 235 -25.36 -15.50 3.88
N SER A 236 -24.24 -15.56 3.14
CA SER A 236 -23.83 -16.75 2.36
C SER A 236 -23.31 -17.87 3.27
N VAL A 237 -24.20 -18.41 4.11
CA VAL A 237 -23.93 -19.53 5.03
C VAL A 237 -24.96 -20.64 4.84
N PRO A 238 -24.62 -21.89 5.16
CA PRO A 238 -25.56 -23.00 5.00
C PRO A 238 -26.80 -22.85 5.90
N ASP A 239 -27.94 -23.31 5.37
CA ASP A 239 -29.16 -23.49 6.16
C ASP A 239 -28.91 -24.42 7.36
N ARG A 240 -29.61 -24.15 8.46
CA ARG A 240 -29.55 -24.99 9.66
C ARG A 240 -30.83 -25.77 9.80
N ILE A 241 -30.70 -27.06 10.11
CA ILE A 241 -31.84 -27.97 10.22
C ILE A 241 -31.93 -28.62 11.61
N MET A 242 -33.16 -28.87 12.05
CA MET A 242 -33.47 -29.58 13.29
C MET A 242 -34.65 -30.51 13.05
N ASP A 243 -34.57 -31.77 13.47
CA ASP A 243 -35.69 -32.70 13.37
C ASP A 243 -36.84 -32.28 14.30
N VAL A 244 -38.09 -32.32 13.82
CA VAL A 244 -39.30 -31.96 14.60
C VAL A 244 -39.48 -32.84 15.84
N GLY A 245 -38.87 -34.03 15.87
CA GLY A 245 -38.83 -34.86 17.09
C GLY A 245 -38.22 -34.17 18.32
N PHE A 246 -37.46 -33.08 18.11
CA PHE A 246 -36.88 -32.23 19.15
C PHE A 246 -37.67 -30.94 19.42
N ASP A 247 -38.76 -30.72 18.68
CA ASP A 247 -39.69 -29.59 18.82
C ASP A 247 -41.13 -30.08 18.81
N GLN A 248 -41.45 -31.03 19.70
CA GLN A 248 -42.75 -31.73 19.70
C GLN A 248 -43.93 -30.77 19.91
N ASN A 249 -43.70 -29.67 20.62
CA ASN A 249 -44.72 -28.65 20.92
C ASN A 249 -44.70 -27.49 19.91
N GLY A 250 -43.76 -27.45 18.96
CA GLY A 250 -43.62 -26.36 17.99
C GLY A 250 -43.13 -25.03 18.56
N GLU A 251 -42.61 -25.03 19.79
CA GLU A 251 -42.13 -23.84 20.49
C GLU A 251 -40.88 -23.26 19.81
N ILE A 252 -39.96 -24.11 19.36
CA ILE A 252 -38.72 -23.68 18.73
C ILE A 252 -39.01 -23.10 17.34
N PHE A 253 -39.90 -23.74 16.57
CA PHE A 253 -40.39 -23.18 15.31
C PHE A 253 -41.02 -21.80 15.51
N SER A 254 -41.95 -21.68 16.47
CA SER A 254 -42.64 -20.42 16.75
C SER A 254 -41.68 -19.32 17.21
N LYS A 255 -40.72 -19.66 18.07
CA LYS A 255 -39.64 -18.77 18.50
C LYS A 255 -38.79 -18.31 17.32
N ALA A 256 -38.37 -19.23 16.45
CA ALA A 256 -37.57 -18.91 15.28
C ALA A 256 -38.33 -17.99 14.31
N SER A 257 -39.60 -18.28 14.04
CA SER A 257 -40.45 -17.43 13.19
C SER A 257 -40.58 -16.01 13.72
N GLY A 258 -40.64 -15.83 15.05
CA GLY A 258 -40.65 -14.52 15.68
C GLY A 258 -39.34 -13.74 15.62
N LEU A 259 -38.23 -14.39 15.22
CA LEU A 259 -36.90 -13.78 15.10
C LEU A 259 -36.50 -13.48 13.64
N VAL A 260 -37.38 -13.72 12.68
CA VAL A 260 -37.11 -13.40 11.26
C VAL A 260 -36.82 -11.90 11.10
N GLY A 261 -35.74 -11.58 10.40
CA GLY A 261 -35.22 -10.23 10.22
C GLY A 261 -34.19 -9.79 11.27
N LEU A 262 -33.99 -10.57 12.34
CA LEU A 262 -33.01 -10.26 13.38
C LEU A 262 -31.73 -11.09 13.24
N LYS A 263 -30.64 -10.59 13.85
CA LYS A 263 -29.44 -11.40 14.07
C LYS A 263 -29.71 -12.41 15.18
N VAL A 264 -29.42 -13.68 14.88
CA VAL A 264 -29.62 -14.80 15.78
C VAL A 264 -28.37 -15.66 15.88
N LYS A 265 -28.21 -16.31 17.02
CA LYS A 265 -27.25 -17.40 17.24
C LYS A 265 -28.03 -18.69 17.40
N THR A 266 -27.48 -19.81 16.93
CA THR A 266 -28.08 -21.12 17.21
C THR A 266 -27.20 -21.93 18.13
N VAL A 267 -27.84 -22.73 18.97
CA VAL A 267 -27.17 -23.70 19.82
C VAL A 267 -27.21 -25.07 19.16
N THR A 268 -26.13 -25.82 19.25
CA THR A 268 -26.07 -27.23 18.85
C THR A 268 -25.64 -28.09 20.03
N TRP A 269 -26.31 -29.22 20.21
CA TRP A 269 -25.92 -30.23 21.19
C TRP A 269 -25.08 -31.31 20.49
N LYS A 270 -24.07 -31.84 21.17
CA LYS A 270 -23.09 -32.80 20.60
C LYS A 270 -22.48 -32.30 19.27
N PRO A 271 -21.82 -31.12 19.26
CA PRO A 271 -21.24 -30.51 18.04
C PRO A 271 -20.31 -31.45 17.26
N HIS A 272 -19.60 -32.34 17.95
CA HIS A 272 -18.76 -33.38 17.34
C HIS A 272 -19.54 -34.37 16.47
N SER A 273 -20.82 -34.62 16.78
CA SER A 273 -21.72 -35.49 16.00
C SER A 273 -22.64 -34.71 15.06
N PHE A 274 -22.99 -33.48 15.44
CA PHE A 274 -23.88 -32.60 14.69
C PHE A 274 -23.18 -31.28 14.43
N ALA A 275 -22.69 -31.10 13.19
CA ALA A 275 -21.95 -29.88 12.83
C ALA A 275 -22.81 -28.61 13.05
N PRO A 276 -22.38 -27.64 13.88
CA PRO A 276 -23.17 -26.46 14.25
C PRO A 276 -23.56 -25.53 13.11
N MET A 277 -22.82 -25.58 12.00
CA MET A 277 -23.15 -24.82 10.78
C MET A 277 -24.23 -25.49 9.92
N ARG A 278 -24.72 -26.68 10.30
CA ARG A 278 -25.76 -27.42 9.57
C ARG A 278 -26.90 -27.88 10.46
N TRP A 279 -26.64 -28.11 11.73
CA TRP A 279 -27.63 -28.57 12.70
C TRP A 279 -27.83 -27.51 13.77
N PHE A 280 -29.01 -27.49 14.35
CA PHE A 280 -29.28 -26.70 15.55
C PHE A 280 -30.26 -27.42 16.46
N ARG A 281 -30.35 -26.92 17.68
CA ARG A 281 -31.23 -27.39 18.75
C ARG A 281 -32.13 -26.29 19.30
N ASP A 282 -31.67 -25.05 19.25
CA ASP A 282 -32.48 -23.86 19.50
C ASP A 282 -31.84 -22.64 18.85
N VAL A 283 -32.57 -21.53 18.82
CA VAL A 283 -32.20 -20.23 18.25
C VAL A 283 -32.43 -19.12 19.26
N TYR A 284 -31.53 -18.16 19.37
CA TYR A 284 -31.60 -17.04 20.31
C TYR A 284 -31.25 -15.72 19.61
N PRO A 285 -31.81 -14.58 20.03
CA PRO A 285 -31.34 -13.27 19.56
C PRO A 285 -29.86 -13.08 19.92
N ALA A 286 -29.12 -12.46 19.01
CA ALA A 286 -27.67 -12.21 19.12
C ALA A 286 -27.34 -10.96 19.94
#